data_AF-A0A4V1UZH0-F1
#
_entry.id   AF-A0A4V1UZH0-F1
#
_cell.length_a   1.000
_cell.length_b   1.000
_cell.length_c   1.000
_cell.angle_alpha   90.00
_cell.angle_beta   90.00
_cell.angle_gamma   90.00
#
_symmetry.space_group_name_H-M   'P 1'
#
loop_
_entity.id
_entity.type
_entity.pdbx_description
1 polymer ?
#
loop_
_entity_poly.entity_id
_entity_poly.type
_entity_poly.pdbx_seq_one_letter_code
_entity_poly.pdbx_strand_id
1 'polypeptide(L)' 'VPYMLSGGTDAKAFAKLGIRCFGFAPLQLPPELDFSALFHGVDERVPVDALLFGTRVLEHFLLNS' A
#
# COMPACT_ATOMS: atom_id res chain seq x y z
N VAL A 1 -10.76 4.30 1.30
CA VAL A 1 -11.65 3.90 0.19
C VAL A 1 -10.80 3.23 -0.87
N PRO A 2 -11.24 2.11 -1.50
CA PRO A 2 -10.51 1.51 -2.61
C PRO A 2 -10.35 2.50 -3.78
N TYR A 3 -9.17 2.53 -4.39
CA TYR A 3 -8.87 3.37 -5.53
C TYR A 3 -7.98 2.62 -6.52
N MET A 4 -7.97 3.07 -7.77
CA MET A 4 -7.11 2.53 -8.81
C MET A 4 -5.78 3.29 -8.84
N LEU A 5 -4.68 2.56 -8.91
CA LEU A 5 -3.33 3.11 -9.14
C LEU A 5 -2.98 2.95 -10.62
N SER A 6 -2.37 3.97 -11.22
CA SER A 6 -1.85 3.92 -12.59
C SER A 6 -0.57 3.08 -12.71
N GLY A 7 0.09 2.77 -11.59
CA GLY A 7 1.27 1.91 -11.52
C GLY A 7 0.95 0.43 -11.72
N GLY A 8 1.87 -0.29 -12.37
CA GLY A 8 1.79 -1.75 -12.50
C GLY A 8 2.26 -2.47 -11.24
N THR A 9 1.62 -3.59 -10.91
CA THR A 9 2.05 -4.49 -9.83
C THR A 9 2.11 -5.93 -10.33
N ASP A 10 2.70 -6.83 -9.55
CA ASP A 10 2.76 -8.26 -9.87
C ASP A 10 1.37 -8.90 -10.04
N ALA A 11 0.33 -8.27 -9.46
CA ALA A 11 -1.07 -8.65 -9.66
C ALA A 11 -1.45 -8.76 -11.15
N LYS A 12 -0.84 -7.94 -12.03
CA LYS A 12 -1.04 -8.03 -13.49
C LYS A 12 -0.65 -9.39 -14.05
N ALA A 13 0.44 -9.98 -13.55
CA ALA A 13 0.89 -11.29 -13.98
C ALA A 13 0.00 -12.39 -13.40
N PHE A 14 -0.32 -12.30 -12.11
CA PHE A 14 -1.18 -13.29 -11.43
C PHE A 14 -2.61 -13.33 -11.96
N ALA A 15 -3.15 -12.20 -12.43
CA ALA A 15 -4.46 -12.14 -13.06
C ALA A 15 -4.56 -13.06 -14.30
N LYS A 16 -3.45 -13.26 -15.04
CA LYS A 16 -3.41 -14.20 -16.18
C LYS A 16 -3.59 -15.67 -15.76
N LEU A 17 -3.30 -15.98 -14.50
CA LEU A 17 -3.47 -17.30 -13.90
C LEU A 17 -4.86 -17.46 -13.25
N GLY A 18 -5.74 -16.47 -13.38
CA GLY A 18 -7.07 -16.48 -12.74
C GLY A 18 -7.06 -16.16 -11.23
N ILE A 19 -5.92 -15.72 -10.69
CA ILE A 19 -5.80 -15.36 -9.27
C ILE A 19 -6.29 -13.92 -9.08
N ARG A 20 -7.29 -13.74 -8.21
CA ARG A 20 -7.77 -12.39 -7.84
C ARG A 20 -6.81 -11.77 -6.83
N CYS A 21 -6.23 -10.64 -7.18
CA CYS A 21 -5.29 -9.90 -6.34
C CYS A 21 -5.76 -8.47 -6.10
N PHE A 22 -5.44 -7.92 -4.94
CA PHE A 22 -5.68 -6.53 -4.57
C PHE A 22 -4.39 -5.96 -3.96
N GLY A 23 -4.06 -4.71 -4.29
CA GLY A 23 -2.97 -4.01 -3.63
C GLY A 23 -3.35 -3.60 -2.21
N PHE A 24 -2.43 -3.73 -1.27
CA PHE A 24 -2.64 -3.37 0.13
C PHE A 24 -1.39 -2.73 0.72
N ALA A 25 -1.51 -1.46 1.12
CA ALA A 25 -0.44 -0.68 1.76
C ALA A 25 -1.06 0.15 2.91
N PRO A 26 -1.11 -0.39 4.15
CA PRO A 26 -1.89 0.19 5.25
C PRO A 26 -1.18 1.33 5.99
N LEU A 27 -0.71 2.34 5.26
CA LEU A 27 -0.06 3.50 5.85
C LEU A 27 -1.11 4.52 6.32
N GLN A 28 -1.02 4.93 7.59
CA GLN A 28 -1.77 6.09 8.09
C GLN A 28 -0.93 7.34 7.86
N LEU A 29 -1.22 8.06 6.77
CA LEU A 29 -0.43 9.21 6.33
C LEU A 29 -1.04 10.54 6.79
N PRO A 30 -0.21 11.57 7.08
CA PRO A 30 -0.68 12.92 7.28
C PRO A 30 -1.38 13.47 6.02
N PRO A 31 -2.46 14.26 6.16
CA PRO A 31 -3.24 14.75 5.02
C PRO A 31 -2.45 15.70 4.09
N GLU A 32 -1.39 16.33 4.57
CA GLU A 32 -0.52 17.25 3.83
C GLU A 32 0.57 16.55 3.01
N LEU A 33 0.78 15.24 3.19
CA LEU A 33 1.80 14.49 2.46
C LEU A 33 1.28 14.13 1.05
N ASP A 34 1.91 14.68 0.00
CA ASP A 34 1.69 14.21 -1.37
C ASP A 34 2.34 12.84 -1.59
N PHE A 35 1.63 11.80 -1.16
CA PHE A 35 2.12 10.44 -1.23
C PHE A 35 2.32 9.95 -2.67
N SER A 36 1.46 10.38 -3.60
CA SER A 36 1.57 10.00 -5.01
C SER A 36 2.84 10.52 -5.68
N ALA A 37 3.27 11.75 -5.35
CA ALA A 37 4.50 12.33 -5.88
C ALA A 37 5.77 11.62 -5.38
N LEU A 38 5.68 10.86 -4.29
CA LEU A 38 6.81 10.13 -3.72
C LEU A 38 7.05 8.77 -4.37
N PHE A 39 6.12 8.25 -5.18
CA PHE A 39 6.34 6.97 -5.88
C PHE A 39 7.54 7.08 -6.83
N HIS A 40 8.66 6.45 -6.44
CA HIS A 40 9.95 6.57 -7.15
C HIS A 40 10.48 8.01 -7.27
N GLY A 41 10.02 8.90 -6.39
CA GLY A 41 10.43 10.30 -6.35
C GLY A 41 11.78 10.50 -5.66
N VAL A 42 12.32 11.72 -5.77
CA VAL A 42 13.49 12.12 -4.99
C VAL A 42 13.13 12.13 -3.51
N ASP A 43 14.00 11.58 -2.67
CA ASP A 43 13.80 11.44 -1.23
C ASP A 43 12.48 10.74 -0.85
N GLU A 44 12.11 9.71 -1.62
CA GLU A 44 10.99 8.82 -1.28
C GLU A 44 11.07 8.38 0.19
N ARG A 45 10.00 8.64 0.95
CA ARG A 45 9.96 8.40 2.38
C ARG A 45 8.53 8.30 2.88
N VAL A 46 8.40 7.73 4.07
CA VAL A 46 7.15 7.69 4.83
C VAL A 46 7.44 8.00 6.30
N PRO A 47 6.46 8.54 7.05
CA PRO A 47 6.59 8.68 8.50
C PRO A 47 6.77 7.33 9.20
N VAL A 48 7.62 7.29 10.24
CA VAL A 48 7.90 6.05 10.99
C VAL A 48 6.67 5.53 11.72
N ASP A 49 5.85 6.43 12.25
CA ASP A 49 4.56 6.12 12.87
C ASP A 49 3.57 5.49 11.87
N ALA A 50 3.58 5.91 10.60
CA ALA A 50 2.78 5.28 9.54
C ALA A 50 3.20 3.82 9.28
N LEU A 51 4.51 3.53 9.30
CA LEU A 51 5.03 2.16 9.21
C LEU A 51 4.61 1.32 10.42
N LEU A 52 4.78 1.85 11.64
CA LEU A 52 4.37 1.16 12.87
C LEU A 52 2.86 0.92 12.93
N PHE A 53 2.05 1.84 12.40
CA PHE A 53 0.61 1.63 12.24
C PHE A 53 0.33 0.50 11.25
N GLY A 54 0.98 0.53 10.08
CA GLY A 54 0.80 -0.47 9.05
C GLY A 54 1.15 -1.89 9.50
N THR A 55 2.20 -2.05 10.32
CA THR A 55 2.54 -3.37 10.87
C THR A 55 1.47 -3.90 11.82
N ARG A 56 0.89 -3.07 12.68
CA ARG A 56 -0.23 -3.47 13.55
C ARG A 56 -1.48 -3.84 12.75
N VAL A 57 -1.77 -3.10 11.68
CA VAL A 57 -2.89 -3.43 10.78
C VAL A 57 -2.65 -4.77 10.09
N LEU A 58 -1.45 -5.01 9.56
CA LEU A 58 -1.10 -6.27 8.91
C LEU A 58 -1.15 -7.44 9.90
N GLU A 59 -0.60 -7.27 11.11
CA GLU A 59 -0.68 -8.26 12.17
C GLU A 59 -2.13 -8.60 12.52
N HIS A 60 -2.97 -7.58 12.77
CA HIS A 60 -4.37 -7.81 13.08
C HIS A 60 -5.11 -8.53 11.94
N PHE A 61 -4.89 -8.11 10.69
CA PHE A 61 -5.44 -8.77 9.50
C PHE A 61 -5.04 -10.25 9.45
N LEU A 62 -3.76 -10.58 9.65
CA LEU A 62 -3.32 -11.99 9.59
C LEU A 62 -3.85 -12.86 10.73
N LEU A 63 -4.11 -12.26 11.91
CA LEU A 63 -4.50 -13.00 13.11
C LEU A 63 -6.01 -13.01 13.36
N ASN A 64 -6.81 -12.18 12.69
CA ASN A 64 -8.24 -11.98 13.01
C ASN A 64 -9.17 -11.83 11.78
N SER A 65 -8.72 -12.21 10.58
CA SER A 65 -9.55 -12.19 9.35
C SER A 65 -10.32 -13.48 9.11
#